data_AF-D7VH63-F1
#
_entry.id   AF-D7VH63-F1
#
_cell.length_a   1.000
_cell.length_b   1.000
_cell.length_c   1.000
_cell.angle_alpha   90.00
_cell.angle_beta   90.00
_cell.angle_gamma   90.00
#
_symmetry.space_group_name_H-M   'P 1'
#
loop_
_entity.id
_entity.type
_entity.pdbx_description
1 polymer ?
#
loop_
_entity_poly.entity_id
_entity_poly.type
_entity_poly.pdbx_seq_one_letter_code
_entity_poly.pdbx_strand_id
1 'polypeptide(L)'
;MKIKHLLFYVALLLAYVPAVHAQQPSSDTLSYEIQRKKVNELLHNRSVKFGEYDVSLQKKTGIFGLFKSKGDMQKSIDILKEIVTTDNNIFIETKRLLDMKDFEREKFQKLATEYDGQVTAYMNTINKLQNENEALKKQMDTLENSDHSGNVLLYLAIAIICGLIFFIYKLYKQVQQQKVTKA
;
A
#
# COMPACT_ATOMS: atom_id res chain seq x y z
N MET A 1 -17.33 18.10 -35.84
CA MET A 1 -17.85 18.39 -34.49
C MET A 1 -17.23 17.51 -33.40
N LYS A 2 -17.05 16.20 -33.60
CA LYS A 2 -16.56 15.24 -32.58
C LYS A 2 -15.14 15.51 -32.04
N ILE A 3 -14.21 15.97 -32.87
CA ILE A 3 -12.82 16.28 -32.44
C ILE A 3 -12.75 17.50 -31.51
N LYS A 4 -13.59 18.51 -31.74
CA LYS A 4 -13.65 19.70 -30.87
C LYS A 4 -14.20 19.35 -29.48
N HIS A 5 -15.17 18.44 -29.41
CA HIS A 5 -15.67 17.92 -28.13
C HIS A 5 -14.65 17.02 -27.43
N LEU A 6 -13.93 16.17 -28.16
CA LEU A 6 -12.82 15.36 -27.61
C LEU A 6 -11.73 16.23 -26.99
N LEU A 7 -11.29 17.29 -27.70
CA LEU A 7 -10.30 18.25 -27.20
C LEU A 7 -10.81 19.01 -25.98
N PHE A 8 -12.11 19.34 -25.93
CA PHE A 8 -12.73 19.97 -24.77
C PHE A 8 -12.75 19.05 -23.54
N TYR A 9 -13.09 17.76 -23.70
CA TYR A 9 -13.04 16.79 -22.60
C TYR A 9 -11.62 16.54 -22.11
N VAL A 10 -10.63 16.46 -23.01
CA VAL A 10 -9.21 16.31 -22.66
C VAL A 10 -8.69 17.55 -21.92
N ALA A 11 -9.08 18.75 -22.35
CA ALA A 11 -8.72 19.99 -21.67
C ALA A 11 -9.38 20.09 -20.27
N LEU A 12 -10.62 19.64 -20.13
CA LEU A 12 -11.33 19.60 -18.85
C LEU A 12 -10.68 18.59 -17.88
N LEU A 13 -10.20 17.46 -18.39
CA LEU A 13 -9.53 16.42 -17.61
C LEU A 13 -8.13 16.88 -17.16
N LEU A 14 -7.38 17.56 -18.05
CA LEU A 14 -6.07 18.18 -17.74
C LEU A 14 -6.19 19.35 -16.74
N ALA A 15 -7.30 20.09 -16.76
CA ALA A 15 -7.55 21.17 -15.81
C ALA A 15 -7.85 20.67 -14.38
N TYR A 16 -8.21 19.40 -14.21
CA TYR A 16 -8.51 18.80 -12.89
C TYR A 16 -7.26 18.24 -12.19
N VAL A 17 -6.21 17.90 -12.95
CA VAL A 17 -4.96 17.31 -12.42
C VAL A 17 -4.19 18.23 -11.45
N PRO A 18 -4.05 19.55 -11.67
CA PRO A 18 -3.26 20.38 -10.76
C PRO A 18 -3.91 20.60 -9.38
N ALA A 19 -5.23 20.37 -9.23
CA ALA A 19 -5.91 20.53 -7.94
C ALA A 19 -5.69 19.34 -6.98
N VAL A 20 -5.35 18.16 -7.51
CA VAL A 20 -5.14 16.93 -6.70
C VAL A 20 -3.69 16.81 -6.22
N HIS A 21 -2.75 17.53 -6.85
CA HIS A 21 -1.33 17.52 -6.48
C HIS A 21 -0.89 18.65 -5.54
N ALA A 22 -1.81 19.44 -5.01
CA ALA A 22 -1.52 20.23 -3.82
C ALA A 22 -1.37 19.25 -2.64
N GLN A 23 -0.17 18.68 -2.49
CA GLN A 23 0.23 17.92 -1.31
C GLN A 23 -0.02 18.80 -0.09
N GLN A 24 -1.15 18.57 0.56
CA GLN A 24 -1.42 19.11 1.88
C GLN A 24 -0.27 18.61 2.75
N PRO A 25 0.52 19.51 3.39
CA PRO A 25 1.51 19.06 4.32
C PRO A 25 0.80 18.18 5.35
N SER A 26 1.23 16.93 5.47
CA SER A 26 0.71 16.02 6.49
C SER A 26 0.69 16.77 7.82
N SER A 27 -0.47 16.83 8.47
CA SER A 27 -0.66 17.52 9.75
C SER A 27 0.40 17.15 10.79
N ASP A 28 0.87 15.91 10.69
CA ASP A 28 1.90 15.30 11.53
C ASP A 28 3.26 16.01 11.33
N THR A 29 3.65 16.29 10.08
CA THR A 29 4.88 17.02 9.71
C THR A 29 4.87 18.48 10.18
N LEU A 30 3.71 19.15 10.09
CA LEU A 30 3.58 20.52 10.59
C LEU A 30 3.74 20.57 12.12
N SER A 31 3.14 19.61 12.82
CA SER A 31 3.22 19.54 14.29
C SER A 31 4.64 19.26 14.77
N TYR A 32 5.36 18.37 14.08
CA TYR A 32 6.78 18.08 14.37
C TYR A 32 7.67 19.32 14.18
N GLU A 33 7.54 20.04 13.07
CA GLU A 33 8.35 21.24 12.82
C GLU A 33 8.07 22.37 13.80
N ILE A 34 6.81 22.55 14.21
CA ILE A 34 6.45 23.50 15.27
C ILE A 34 7.15 23.13 16.58
N GLN A 35 7.11 21.84 16.97
CA GLN A 35 7.74 21.35 18.19
C GLN A 35 9.26 21.50 18.16
N ARG A 36 9.88 21.22 17.00
CA ARG A 36 11.32 21.39 16.77
C ARG A 36 11.74 22.86 16.87
N LYS A 37 10.95 23.78 16.31
CA LYS A 37 11.19 25.22 16.42
C LYS A 37 11.17 25.67 17.88
N LYS A 38 10.22 25.18 18.68
CA LYS A 38 10.14 25.48 20.12
C LYS A 38 11.37 25.01 20.90
N VAL A 39 11.87 23.81 20.60
CA VAL A 39 13.13 23.31 21.20
C VAL A 39 14.31 24.22 20.83
N ASN A 40 14.42 24.62 19.56
CA ASN A 40 15.49 25.51 19.11
C ASN A 40 15.43 26.89 19.78
N GLU A 41 14.22 27.42 19.99
CA GLU A 41 14.03 28.67 20.72
C GLU A 41 14.49 28.55 22.18
N LEU A 42 14.15 27.46 22.86
CA LEU A 42 14.63 27.20 24.22
C LEU A 42 16.16 27.06 24.28
N LEU A 43 16.77 26.36 23.31
CA LEU A 43 18.22 26.24 23.19
C LEU A 43 18.90 27.61 22.96
N HIS A 44 18.28 28.47 22.14
CA HIS A 44 18.75 29.82 21.93
C HIS A 44 18.68 30.64 23.23
N ASN A 45 17.53 30.62 23.91
CA ASN A 45 17.34 31.31 25.18
C ASN A 45 18.35 30.84 26.24
N ARG A 46 18.62 29.53 26.31
CA ARG A 46 19.67 28.97 27.16
C ARG A 46 21.04 29.56 26.83
N SER A 47 21.39 29.60 25.55
CA SER A 47 22.68 30.16 25.08
C SER A 47 22.87 31.61 25.52
N VAL A 48 21.83 32.44 25.35
CA VAL A 48 21.84 33.84 25.79
C VAL A 48 22.07 33.94 27.30
N LYS A 49 21.34 33.17 28.11
CA LYS A 49 21.48 33.17 29.58
C LYS A 49 22.85 32.70 30.04
N PHE A 50 23.48 31.75 29.35
CA PHE A 50 24.86 31.37 29.64
C PHE A 50 25.84 32.51 29.36
N GLY A 51 25.63 33.28 28.29
CA GLY A 51 26.41 34.50 28.03
C GLY A 51 26.24 35.54 29.15
N GLU A 52 25.01 35.78 29.61
CA GLU A 52 24.74 36.68 30.73
C GLU A 52 25.37 36.19 32.04
N TYR A 53 25.35 34.88 32.27
CA TYR A 53 26.00 34.25 33.41
C TYR A 53 27.51 34.50 33.39
N ASP A 54 28.17 34.32 32.25
CA ASP A 54 29.62 34.56 32.11
C ASP A 54 29.98 36.03 32.39
N VAL A 55 29.19 36.97 31.87
CA VAL A 55 29.35 38.40 32.18
C VAL A 55 29.16 38.67 33.68
N SER A 56 28.16 38.04 34.31
CA SER A 56 27.93 38.15 35.75
C SER A 56 29.09 37.56 36.56
N LEU A 57 29.78 36.56 36.01
CA LEU A 57 30.94 35.95 36.65
C LEU A 57 32.14 36.89 36.68
N GLN A 58 32.30 37.75 35.69
CA GLN A 58 33.42 38.70 35.59
C GLN A 58 33.17 40.00 36.36
N LYS A 59 31.90 40.37 36.60
CA LYS A 59 31.52 41.60 37.28
C LYS A 59 31.94 41.62 38.76
N LYS A 60 32.63 42.69 39.18
CA LYS A 60 33.06 42.92 40.56
C LYS A 60 32.71 44.35 41.00
N THR A 61 31.71 44.51 41.86
CA THR A 61 31.25 45.83 42.35
C THR A 61 31.52 46.07 43.85
N GLY A 62 32.22 45.16 44.54
CA GLY A 62 32.60 45.33 45.95
C GLY A 62 33.54 46.52 46.19
N ILE A 63 33.87 46.82 47.47
CA ILE A 63 34.37 48.13 47.97
C ILE A 63 35.53 48.81 47.19
N PHE A 64 36.23 48.13 46.27
CA PHE A 64 37.15 48.77 45.29
C PHE A 64 37.17 48.10 43.91
N GLY A 65 36.11 47.39 43.50
CA GLY A 65 36.12 46.53 42.30
C GLY A 65 37.02 45.29 42.42
N LEU A 66 37.67 45.10 43.58
CA LEU A 66 38.58 43.99 43.85
C LEU A 66 37.84 42.67 44.14
N PHE A 67 36.63 42.77 44.70
CA PHE A 67 35.83 41.63 45.15
C PHE A 67 34.40 41.69 44.58
N LYS A 68 33.74 40.54 44.51
CA LYS A 68 32.30 40.48 44.19
C LYS A 68 31.46 40.91 45.38
N SER A 69 30.44 41.71 45.12
CA SER A 69 29.44 42.02 46.15
C SER A 69 28.45 40.87 46.33
N LYS A 70 27.72 40.85 47.45
CA LYS A 70 26.59 39.92 47.65
C LYS A 70 25.54 40.04 46.53
N GLY A 71 25.30 41.26 46.05
CA GLY A 71 24.36 41.52 44.95
C GLY A 71 24.84 40.91 43.62
N ASP A 72 26.14 40.97 43.33
CA ASP A 72 26.72 40.34 42.12
C ASP A 72 26.59 38.80 42.17
N MET A 73 26.83 38.21 43.34
CA MET A 73 26.66 36.78 43.56
C MET A 73 25.19 36.35 43.45
N GLN A 74 24.27 37.12 44.03
CA GLN A 74 22.84 36.82 43.93
C GLN A 74 22.35 36.83 42.49
N LYS A 75 22.75 37.83 41.68
CA LYS A 75 22.45 37.88 40.24
C LYS A 75 22.97 36.65 39.50
N SER A 76 24.21 36.24 39.79
CA SER A 76 24.80 35.04 39.18
C SER A 76 23.98 33.78 39.52
N ILE A 77 23.53 33.66 40.77
CA ILE A 77 22.69 32.55 41.23
C ILE A 77 21.31 32.57 40.55
N ASP A 78 20.71 33.74 40.39
CA ASP A 78 19.39 33.86 39.78
C ASP A 78 19.43 33.50 38.28
N ILE A 79 20.45 33.95 37.56
CA ILE A 79 20.70 33.52 36.16
C ILE A 79 20.90 32.00 36.09
N LEU A 80 21.65 31.40 37.03
CA LEU A 80 21.86 29.96 37.07
C LEU A 80 20.55 29.19 37.31
N LYS A 81 19.67 29.65 38.21
CA LYS A 81 18.34 29.05 38.41
C LYS A 81 17.50 29.10 37.14
N GLU A 82 17.57 30.23 36.43
CA GLU A 82 16.86 30.39 35.17
C GLU A 82 17.40 29.44 34.09
N ILE A 83 18.72 29.27 34.00
CA ILE A 83 19.35 28.28 33.11
C ILE A 83 18.83 26.88 33.42
N VAL A 84 18.86 26.46 34.69
CA VAL A 84 18.38 25.12 35.10
C VAL A 84 16.90 24.94 34.76
N THR A 85 16.09 25.98 34.93
CA THR A 85 14.66 25.96 34.55
C THR A 85 14.49 25.80 33.04
N THR A 86 15.29 26.52 32.25
CA THR A 86 15.30 26.38 30.78
C THR A 86 15.77 24.98 30.36
N ASP A 87 16.78 24.41 31.03
CA ASP A 87 17.29 23.06 30.75
C ASP A 87 16.22 21.99 31.00
N ASN A 88 15.45 22.12 32.08
CA ASN A 88 14.31 21.23 32.35
C ASN A 88 13.24 21.34 31.25
N ASN A 89 12.93 22.55 30.79
CA ASN A 89 11.99 22.74 29.69
C ASN A 89 12.52 22.15 28.38
N ILE A 90 13.81 22.33 28.07
CA ILE A 90 14.44 21.70 26.89
C ILE A 90 14.30 20.18 26.97
N PHE A 91 14.54 19.59 28.13
CA PHE A 91 14.41 18.14 28.32
C PHE A 91 12.99 17.65 28.03
N ILE A 92 11.97 18.31 28.59
CA ILE A 92 10.56 17.95 28.39
C ILE A 92 10.18 18.06 26.90
N GLU A 93 10.50 19.17 26.26
CA GLU A 93 10.11 19.41 24.86
C GLU A 93 10.88 18.51 23.88
N THR A 94 12.15 18.18 24.19
CA THR A 94 12.94 17.23 23.39
C THR A 94 12.42 15.81 23.53
N LYS A 95 12.00 15.40 24.74
CA LYS A 95 11.34 14.11 24.94
C LYS A 95 10.04 14.02 24.14
N ARG A 96 9.22 15.06 24.19
CA ARG A 96 7.99 15.15 23.39
C ARG A 96 8.26 15.03 21.88
N LEU A 97 9.32 15.68 21.39
CA LEU A 97 9.75 15.58 20.00
C LEU A 97 10.17 14.15 19.62
N LEU A 98 10.84 13.43 20.53
CA LEU A 98 11.22 12.02 20.34
C LEU A 98 9.98 11.12 20.31
N ASP A 99 9.06 11.30 21.26
CA ASP A 99 7.83 10.50 21.36
C ASP A 99 6.98 10.64 20.08
N MET A 100 6.89 11.85 19.51
CA MET A 100 6.21 12.09 18.24
C MET A 100 6.86 11.30 17.09
N LYS A 101 8.18 11.30 17.00
CA LYS A 101 8.93 10.55 15.98
C LYS A 101 8.76 9.05 16.15
N ASP A 102 8.77 8.55 17.38
CA ASP A 102 8.57 7.13 17.67
C ASP A 102 7.16 6.68 17.32
N PHE A 103 6.15 7.51 17.60
CA PHE A 103 4.76 7.26 17.18
C PHE A 103 4.62 7.19 15.66
N GLU A 104 5.22 8.13 14.92
CA GLU A 104 5.22 8.08 13.45
C GLU A 104 5.87 6.80 12.92
N ARG A 105 7.04 6.43 13.49
CA ARG A 105 7.73 5.18 13.12
C ARG A 105 6.85 3.95 13.37
N GLU A 106 6.21 3.86 14.53
CA GLU A 106 5.32 2.75 14.86
C GLU A 106 4.11 2.68 13.92
N LYS A 107 3.50 3.83 13.61
CA LYS A 107 2.40 3.95 12.64
C LYS A 107 2.80 3.43 11.27
N PHE A 108 3.96 3.83 10.74
CA PHE A 108 4.45 3.34 9.45
C PHE A 108 4.79 1.85 9.46
N GLN A 109 5.37 1.34 10.55
CA GLN A 109 5.65 -0.08 10.70
C GLN A 109 4.37 -0.92 10.72
N LYS A 110 3.35 -0.48 11.46
CA LYS A 110 2.02 -1.11 11.48
C LYS A 110 1.37 -1.11 10.10
N LEU A 111 1.40 0.04 9.41
CA LEU A 111 0.84 0.17 8.07
C LEU A 111 1.52 -0.75 7.05
N ALA A 112 2.86 -0.85 7.10
CA ALA A 112 3.61 -1.77 6.25
C ALA A 112 3.23 -3.24 6.54
N THR A 113 3.11 -3.61 7.81
CA THR A 113 2.71 -4.96 8.22
C THR A 113 1.28 -5.29 7.77
N GLU A 114 0.37 -4.33 7.86
CA GLU A 114 -1.01 -4.46 7.39
C GLU A 114 -1.06 -4.64 5.87
N TYR A 115 -0.31 -3.85 5.11
CA TYR A 115 -0.22 -4.00 3.66
C TYR A 115 0.37 -5.35 3.24
N ASP A 116 1.44 -5.80 3.89
CA ASP A 116 2.02 -7.13 3.62
C ASP A 116 1.00 -8.25 3.88
N GLY A 117 0.20 -8.12 4.96
CA GLY A 117 -0.90 -9.04 5.26
C GLY A 117 -1.99 -9.02 4.18
N GLN A 118 -2.41 -7.83 3.72
CA GLN A 118 -3.39 -7.69 2.65
C GLN A 118 -2.87 -8.25 1.32
N VAL A 119 -1.62 -7.95 0.96
CA VAL A 119 -0.98 -8.49 -0.26
C VAL A 119 -0.91 -10.01 -0.20
N THR A 120 -0.55 -10.58 0.94
CA THR A 120 -0.53 -12.03 1.15
C THR A 120 -1.92 -12.64 0.98
N ALA A 121 -2.96 -12.02 1.55
CA ALA A 121 -4.33 -12.48 1.40
C ALA A 121 -4.82 -12.40 -0.05
N TYR A 122 -4.47 -11.33 -0.78
CA TYR A 122 -4.78 -11.20 -2.20
C TYR A 122 -4.04 -12.24 -3.04
N MET A 123 -2.76 -12.50 -2.76
CA MET A 123 -2.01 -13.57 -3.44
C MET A 123 -2.65 -14.94 -3.22
N ASN A 124 -3.06 -15.26 -1.99
CA ASN A 124 -3.77 -16.50 -1.71
C ASN A 124 -5.10 -16.60 -2.49
N THR A 125 -5.84 -15.50 -2.58
CA THR A 125 -7.09 -15.44 -3.34
C THR A 125 -6.85 -15.62 -4.84
N ILE A 126 -5.82 -14.97 -5.38
CA ILE A 126 -5.41 -15.11 -6.79
C ILE A 126 -5.04 -16.56 -7.07
N ASN A 127 -4.23 -17.20 -6.22
CA ASN A 127 -3.84 -18.60 -6.38
C ASN A 127 -5.06 -19.54 -6.34
N LYS A 128 -6.02 -19.29 -5.44
CA LYS A 128 -7.28 -20.05 -5.40
C LYS A 128 -8.06 -19.91 -6.70
N LEU A 129 -8.23 -18.69 -7.21
CA LEU A 129 -8.92 -18.43 -8.46
C LEU A 129 -8.21 -19.06 -9.67
N GLN A 130 -6.87 -19.08 -9.67
CA GLN A 130 -6.09 -19.77 -10.70
C GLN A 130 -6.33 -21.28 -10.67
N ASN A 131 -6.28 -21.90 -9.49
CA ASN A 131 -6.55 -23.33 -9.32
C ASN A 131 -7.98 -23.70 -9.76
N GLU A 132 -8.97 -22.88 -9.41
CA GLU A 132 -10.36 -23.08 -9.85
C GLU A 132 -10.49 -22.94 -11.37
N ASN A 133 -9.81 -21.96 -11.98
CA ASN A 133 -9.78 -21.81 -13.43
C ASN A 133 -9.16 -23.03 -14.13
N GLU A 134 -8.04 -23.53 -13.62
CA GLU A 134 -7.40 -24.73 -14.17
C GLU A 134 -8.28 -25.97 -14.02
N ALA A 135 -8.97 -26.12 -12.89
CA ALA A 135 -9.92 -27.21 -12.67
C ALA A 135 -11.11 -27.13 -13.65
N LEU A 136 -11.66 -25.93 -13.87
CA LEU A 136 -12.75 -25.71 -14.82
C LEU A 136 -12.30 -25.99 -16.27
N LYS A 137 -11.10 -25.53 -16.67
CA LYS A 137 -10.53 -25.85 -17.98
C LYS A 137 -10.38 -27.36 -18.18
N LYS A 138 -9.82 -28.08 -17.20
CA LYS A 138 -9.73 -29.54 -17.26
C LYS A 138 -11.10 -30.21 -17.39
N GLN A 139 -12.11 -29.73 -16.66
CA GLN A 139 -13.48 -30.26 -16.77
C GLN A 139 -14.06 -30.02 -18.17
N MET A 140 -13.85 -28.84 -18.76
CA MET A 140 -14.26 -28.54 -20.13
C MET A 140 -13.56 -29.47 -21.13
N ASP A 141 -12.24 -29.62 -21.03
CA ASP A 141 -11.47 -30.51 -21.90
C ASP A 141 -11.95 -31.96 -21.79
N THR A 142 -12.27 -32.43 -20.58
CA THR A 142 -12.82 -33.79 -20.40
C THR A 142 -14.21 -33.94 -20.98
N LEU A 143 -15.09 -32.93 -20.85
CA LEU A 143 -16.43 -32.95 -21.44
C LEU A 143 -16.35 -32.98 -22.97
N GLU A 144 -15.50 -32.14 -23.56
CA GLU A 144 -15.31 -32.05 -25.01
C GLU A 144 -14.78 -33.37 -25.59
N ASN A 145 -13.78 -33.98 -24.93
CA ASN A 145 -13.24 -35.28 -25.35
C ASN A 145 -14.24 -36.44 -25.17
N SER A 146 -15.10 -36.37 -24.15
CA SER A 146 -16.17 -37.36 -23.91
C SER A 146 -17.26 -37.28 -24.97
N ASP A 147 -17.64 -36.06 -25.36
CA ASP A 147 -18.68 -35.82 -26.37
C ASP A 147 -18.21 -36.25 -27.77
N HIS A 148 -16.93 -36.03 -28.12
CA HIS A 148 -16.36 -36.55 -29.37
C HIS A 148 -16.32 -38.08 -29.41
N SER A 149 -16.00 -38.74 -28.30
CA SER A 149 -15.91 -40.21 -28.25
C SER A 149 -17.27 -40.91 -28.35
N GLY A 150 -18.31 -40.34 -27.72
CA GLY A 150 -19.68 -40.88 -27.80
C GLY A 150 -20.26 -40.82 -29.21
N ASN A 151 -19.99 -39.73 -29.93
CA ASN A 151 -20.49 -39.54 -31.30
C ASN A 151 -19.84 -40.51 -32.30
N VAL A 152 -18.55 -40.81 -32.17
CA VAL A 152 -17.84 -41.77 -33.05
C VAL A 152 -18.43 -43.18 -32.92
N LEU A 153 -18.73 -43.63 -31.70
CA LEU A 153 -19.40 -44.92 -31.46
C LEU A 153 -20.81 -44.98 -32.07
N LEU A 154 -21.56 -43.88 -31.99
CA LEU A 154 -22.87 -43.76 -32.61
C LEU A 154 -22.81 -43.83 -34.14
N TYR A 155 -21.86 -43.11 -34.76
CA TYR A 155 -21.66 -43.18 -36.22
C TYR A 155 -21.24 -44.59 -36.68
N LEU A 156 -20.39 -45.28 -35.91
CA LEU A 156 -20.00 -46.66 -36.20
C LEU A 156 -21.20 -47.63 -36.10
N ALA A 157 -22.04 -47.49 -35.08
CA ALA A 157 -23.24 -48.31 -34.92
C ALA A 157 -24.23 -48.13 -36.08
N ILE A 158 -24.45 -46.88 -36.53
CA ILE A 158 -25.29 -46.57 -37.69
C ILE A 158 -24.73 -47.21 -38.97
N ALA A 159 -23.40 -47.12 -39.18
CA ALA A 159 -22.76 -47.72 -40.35
C ALA A 159 -22.94 -49.26 -40.40
N ILE A 160 -22.85 -49.94 -39.25
CA ILE A 160 -23.08 -51.39 -39.14
C ILE A 160 -24.53 -51.73 -39.47
N ILE A 161 -25.50 -50.99 -38.93
CA ILE A 161 -26.93 -51.21 -39.19
C ILE A 161 -27.24 -51.04 -40.68
N CYS A 162 -26.75 -49.97 -41.31
CA CYS A 162 -26.92 -49.75 -42.74
C CYS A 162 -26.29 -50.88 -43.59
N GLY A 163 -25.10 -51.36 -43.20
CA GLY A 163 -24.44 -52.49 -43.86
C GLY A 163 -25.24 -53.79 -43.76
N LEU A 164 -25.80 -54.10 -42.58
CA LEU A 164 -26.65 -55.27 -42.38
C LEU A 164 -27.95 -55.19 -43.19
N ILE A 165 -28.60 -54.02 -43.22
CA ILE A 165 -29.81 -53.80 -44.03
C ILE A 165 -29.50 -54.04 -45.52
N PHE A 166 -28.39 -53.49 -46.03
CA PHE A 166 -27.96 -53.71 -47.40
C PHE A 166 -27.70 -55.19 -47.71
N PHE A 167 -27.05 -55.90 -46.79
CA PHE A 167 -26.75 -57.33 -46.95
C PHE A 167 -28.02 -58.18 -46.98
N ILE A 168 -28.98 -57.91 -46.08
CA ILE A 168 -30.30 -58.56 -46.07
C ILE A 168 -31.05 -58.27 -47.37
N TYR A 169 -31.03 -57.03 -47.85
CA TYR A 169 -31.70 -56.66 -49.11
C TYR A 169 -31.12 -57.42 -50.31
N LYS A 170 -29.78 -57.57 -50.36
CA LYS A 170 -29.11 -58.35 -51.40
C LYS A 170 -29.48 -59.83 -51.32
N LEU A 171 -29.49 -60.42 -50.12
CA LEU A 171 -29.91 -61.81 -49.91
C LEU A 171 -31.37 -62.03 -50.30
N TYR A 172 -32.27 -61.11 -49.94
CA TYR A 172 -33.68 -61.19 -50.28
C TYR A 172 -33.89 -61.15 -51.80
N LYS A 173 -33.18 -60.26 -52.51
CA LYS A 173 -33.20 -60.21 -53.98
C LYS A 173 -32.67 -61.49 -54.61
N GLN A 174 -31.61 -62.07 -54.05
CA GLN A 174 -31.00 -63.31 -54.55
C GLN A 174 -31.91 -64.53 -54.33
N VAL A 175 -32.61 -64.60 -53.20
CA VAL A 175 -33.61 -65.64 -52.91
C VAL A 175 -34.87 -65.48 -53.76
N GLN A 176 -35.33 -64.25 -54.00
CA GLN A 176 -36.44 -63.99 -54.91
C GLN A 176 -36.10 -64.39 -56.35
N GLN A 177 -34.87 -64.13 -56.82
CA GLN A 177 -34.41 -64.59 -58.14
C GLN A 177 -34.36 -66.12 -58.26
N GLN A 178 -34.01 -66.85 -57.19
CA GLN A 178 -34.03 -68.32 -57.20
C GLN A 178 -35.43 -68.95 -57.22
N LYS A 179 -36.46 -68.24 -56.72
CA LYS A 179 -37.86 -68.72 -56.79
C LYS A 179 -38.48 -68.61 -58.18
N VAL A 180 -37.98 -67.72 -59.04
CA VAL A 180 -38.48 -67.55 -60.42
C VAL A 180 -37.88 -68.57 -61.42
N THR A 181 -36.84 -69.31 -61.02
CA THR A 181 -36.17 -70.33 -61.87
C THR A 181 -36.55 -71.77 -61.50
N LYS A 182 -37.38 -71.96 -60.48
CA LYS A 182 -37.94 -73.27 -60.08
C LYS A 182 -39.48 -73.27 -60.11
N ALA A 183 -40.05 -72.74 -61.20
CA ALA A 183 -41.44 -72.95 -61.58
C ALA A 183 -41.48 -73.85 -62.82
#